data_AF-A0A538BBY8-F1
#
_entry.id   AF-A0A538BBY8-F1
#
_cell.length_a   1.000
_cell.length_b   1.000
_cell.length_c   1.000
_cell.angle_alpha   90.00
_cell.angle_beta   90.00
_cell.angle_gamma   90.00
#
_symmetry.space_group_name_H-M   'P 1'
#
loop_
_entity.id
_entity.type
_entity.pdbx_description
1 polymer ?
#
loop_
_entity_poly.entity_id
_entity_poly.type
_entity_poly.pdbx_seq_one_letter_code
_entity_poly.pdbx_strand_id
1 'polypeptide(L)'
;MIVAVTTQQKIGFAIAAVAVVAWVVYIFTTTHRTAEPGSEIELAPNRRPYFQDDAMEGPRLDRFLMWSLIFLGILAVGLPLYWLREPSRQAGAQRGFDERAVARGHNLFTPAPPPSDPGSRVPHFGCSNCHGVNGTGGSTSYSLPGTTPPKQVTWQCPQLNTVTLRYRDSEITSIITYGRANTPMPAWGIAGGGPMNDQQISDLLAYLHSISIGSQKALDQAAPVGTDGKALFDGYCARCHTQGFSFGEPGVDGGGAFGPNLTAGDTLRQFPDGKDQIDWVTNTAELGKPYGQRGVSHGIMPHFSDMLSADQIKAIVDYERTL
;
A
#
# COMPACT_ATOMS: atom_id res chain seq x y z
N MET A 1 -31.60 -6.02 -11.96
CA MET A 1 -30.19 -5.66 -11.69
C MET A 1 -29.29 -6.30 -12.74
N ILE A 2 -28.95 -5.59 -13.81
CA ILE A 2 -27.86 -5.97 -14.72
C ILE A 2 -26.83 -4.86 -14.59
N VAL A 3 -25.97 -5.01 -13.59
CA VAL A 3 -24.92 -4.07 -13.23
C VAL A 3 -23.78 -4.22 -14.23
N ALA A 4 -23.35 -3.09 -14.81
CA ALA A 4 -22.11 -2.84 -15.55
C ALA A 4 -21.25 -4.06 -15.93
N VAL A 5 -21.68 -4.78 -16.97
CA VAL A 5 -20.88 -5.83 -17.59
C VAL A 5 -19.70 -5.16 -18.32
N THR A 6 -18.47 -5.47 -17.92
CA THR A 6 -17.26 -4.97 -18.58
C THR A 6 -17.25 -5.39 -20.06
N THR A 7 -16.54 -4.65 -20.92
CA THR A 7 -16.44 -5.00 -22.36
C THR A 7 -15.96 -6.45 -22.56
N GLN A 8 -15.04 -6.92 -21.71
CA GLN A 8 -14.56 -8.30 -21.73
C GLN A 8 -15.67 -9.32 -21.40
N GLN A 9 -16.47 -9.05 -20.38
CA GLN A 9 -17.60 -9.92 -20.03
C GLN A 9 -18.68 -9.92 -21.13
N LYS A 10 -18.94 -8.80 -21.81
CA LYS A 10 -19.88 -8.74 -22.94
C LYS A 10 -19.43 -9.64 -24.10
N ILE A 11 -18.13 -9.57 -24.45
CA ILE A 11 -17.53 -10.44 -25.47
C ILE A 11 -17.61 -11.91 -25.03
N GLY A 12 -17.28 -12.20 -23.77
CA GLY A 12 -17.37 -13.55 -23.21
C GLY A 12 -18.79 -14.13 -23.30
N PHE A 13 -19.81 -13.35 -22.94
CA PHE A 13 -21.22 -13.78 -23.07
C PHE A 13 -21.64 -13.99 -24.51
N ALA A 14 -21.19 -13.15 -25.45
CA ALA A 14 -21.50 -13.32 -26.87
C ALA A 14 -20.92 -14.64 -27.42
N ILE A 15 -19.65 -14.94 -27.10
CA ILE A 15 -19.00 -16.20 -27.50
C ILE A 15 -19.73 -17.39 -26.88
N ALA A 16 -20.03 -17.33 -25.57
CA ALA A 16 -20.73 -18.41 -24.88
C ALA A 16 -22.13 -18.65 -25.48
N ALA A 17 -22.88 -17.59 -25.79
CA ALA A 17 -24.19 -17.70 -26.42
C ALA A 17 -24.11 -18.36 -27.80
N VAL A 18 -23.13 -17.97 -28.64
CA VAL A 18 -22.91 -18.60 -29.96
C VAL A 18 -22.55 -20.08 -29.80
N ALA A 19 -21.68 -20.42 -28.85
CA ALA A 19 -21.29 -21.80 -28.59
C ALA A 19 -22.49 -22.65 -28.12
N VAL A 20 -23.33 -22.11 -27.22
CA VAL A 20 -24.55 -22.78 -26.74
C VAL A 20 -25.55 -22.98 -27.88
N VAL A 21 -25.77 -21.96 -28.71
CA VAL A 21 -26.66 -22.09 -29.88
C VAL A 21 -26.13 -23.13 -30.87
N ALA A 22 -24.84 -23.09 -31.19
CA ALA A 22 -24.22 -24.08 -32.06
C ALA A 22 -24.33 -25.50 -31.48
N TRP A 23 -24.20 -25.66 -30.17
CA TRP A 23 -24.34 -26.94 -29.48
C TRP A 23 -25.79 -27.44 -29.49
N VAL A 24 -26.77 -26.57 -29.24
CA VAL A 24 -28.20 -26.90 -29.33
C VAL A 24 -28.57 -27.30 -30.76
N VAL A 25 -28.11 -26.56 -31.77
CA VAL A 25 -28.29 -26.89 -33.18
C VAL A 25 -27.63 -28.23 -33.51
N TYR A 26 -26.43 -28.48 -33.02
CA TYR A 26 -25.75 -29.77 -33.20
C TYR A 26 -26.54 -30.92 -32.58
N ILE A 27 -27.02 -30.78 -31.34
CA ILE A 27 -27.87 -31.78 -30.68
C ILE A 27 -29.13 -32.01 -31.50
N PHE A 28 -29.88 -30.95 -31.82
CA PHE A 28 -31.12 -31.08 -32.56
C PHE A 28 -30.93 -31.75 -33.92
N THR A 29 -29.89 -31.36 -34.67
CA THR A 29 -29.58 -31.96 -35.97
C THR A 29 -29.06 -33.40 -35.87
N THR A 30 -28.40 -33.79 -34.77
CA THR A 30 -27.94 -35.16 -34.56
C THR A 30 -29.01 -36.08 -34.01
N THR A 31 -29.90 -35.60 -33.14
CA THR A 31 -31.03 -36.38 -32.59
C THR A 31 -32.13 -36.60 -33.62
N HIS A 32 -32.30 -35.69 -34.58
CA HIS A 32 -33.26 -35.85 -35.69
C HIS A 32 -32.71 -36.66 -36.87
N ARG A 33 -31.45 -37.11 -36.84
CA ARG A 33 -30.94 -38.08 -37.81
C ARG A 33 -31.45 -39.46 -37.47
N THR A 34 -32.59 -39.84 -38.06
CA THR A 34 -33.02 -41.24 -38.10
C THR A 34 -32.22 -41.96 -39.20
N ALA A 35 -31.30 -42.84 -38.82
CA ALA A 35 -30.73 -43.80 -39.75
C ALA A 35 -31.78 -44.89 -40.01
N GLU A 36 -31.98 -45.28 -41.27
CA GLU A 36 -32.89 -46.40 -41.58
C GLU A 36 -32.36 -47.68 -40.91
N PRO A 37 -33.20 -48.49 -40.23
CA PRO A 37 -32.77 -49.76 -39.64
C PRO A 37 -32.13 -50.68 -40.70
N GLY A 38 -30.90 -51.12 -40.47
CA GLY A 38 -30.11 -51.92 -41.43
C GLY A 38 -29.09 -51.09 -42.22
N SER A 39 -29.20 -49.76 -42.22
CA SER A 39 -28.22 -48.88 -42.88
C SER A 39 -26.85 -48.90 -42.20
N GLU A 40 -26.76 -49.34 -40.95
CA GLU A 40 -25.49 -49.61 -40.25
C GLU A 40 -24.64 -50.71 -40.91
N ILE A 41 -25.24 -51.59 -41.70
CA ILE A 41 -24.53 -52.65 -42.44
C ILE A 41 -23.67 -52.05 -43.56
N GLU A 42 -24.14 -50.97 -44.20
CA GLU A 42 -23.44 -50.23 -45.27
C GLU A 42 -22.72 -48.96 -44.76
N LEU A 43 -23.28 -48.28 -43.76
CA LEU A 43 -22.82 -46.98 -43.27
C LEU A 43 -21.82 -47.07 -42.11
N ALA A 44 -21.61 -48.26 -41.52
CA ALA A 44 -20.66 -48.47 -40.43
C ALA A 44 -19.29 -47.87 -40.80
N PRO A 45 -18.74 -46.91 -40.02
CA PRO A 45 -17.49 -46.21 -40.34
C PRO A 45 -16.30 -47.13 -40.64
N ASN A 46 -16.29 -48.29 -40.01
CA ASN A 46 -15.29 -49.36 -40.05
C ASN A 46 -15.49 -50.37 -41.20
N ARG A 47 -16.57 -50.28 -41.98
CA ARG A 47 -16.80 -51.07 -43.20
C ARG A 47 -16.71 -50.26 -44.49
N ARG A 48 -16.65 -48.92 -44.39
CA ARG A 48 -16.38 -48.06 -45.54
C ARG A 48 -14.99 -48.38 -46.09
N PRO A 49 -14.83 -48.53 -47.42
CA PRO A 49 -13.52 -48.69 -48.02
C PRO A 49 -12.60 -47.57 -47.52
N TYR A 50 -11.45 -47.96 -46.95
CA TYR A 50 -10.49 -46.97 -46.51
C TYR A 50 -9.96 -46.20 -47.73
N PHE A 51 -9.54 -44.96 -47.52
CA PHE A 51 -8.98 -44.16 -48.60
C PHE A 51 -7.79 -44.91 -49.21
N GLN A 52 -7.73 -44.92 -50.54
CA GLN A 52 -6.54 -45.38 -51.26
C GLN A 52 -5.37 -44.43 -50.98
N ASP A 53 -4.15 -44.91 -51.17
CA ASP A 53 -2.92 -44.19 -50.79
C ASP A 53 -2.87 -42.79 -51.41
N ASP A 54 -3.16 -42.67 -52.71
CA ASP A 54 -3.22 -41.39 -53.44
C ASP A 54 -4.21 -40.38 -52.82
N ALA A 55 -5.32 -40.85 -52.25
CA ALA A 55 -6.31 -39.99 -51.60
C ALA A 55 -5.88 -39.59 -50.18
N MET A 56 -5.10 -40.44 -49.50
CA MET A 56 -4.50 -40.15 -48.19
C MET A 56 -3.35 -39.16 -48.32
N GLU A 57 -2.43 -39.39 -49.26
CA GLU A 57 -1.21 -38.61 -49.46
C GLU A 57 -1.43 -37.33 -50.29
N GLY A 58 -2.50 -37.25 -51.09
CA GLY A 58 -2.85 -36.05 -51.84
C GLY A 58 -3.85 -35.14 -51.12
N PRO A 59 -5.13 -35.12 -51.54
CA PRO A 59 -6.10 -34.08 -51.14
C PRO A 59 -6.42 -34.06 -49.65
N ARG A 60 -6.26 -35.19 -48.95
CA ARG A 60 -6.49 -35.27 -47.51
C ARG A 60 -5.29 -34.74 -46.71
N LEU A 61 -4.07 -35.17 -47.05
CA LEU A 61 -2.85 -34.66 -46.43
C LEU A 61 -2.71 -33.15 -46.66
N ASP A 62 -2.89 -32.68 -47.89
CA ASP A 62 -2.83 -31.25 -48.25
C ASP A 62 -3.79 -30.41 -47.41
N ARG A 63 -5.00 -30.92 -47.15
CA ARG A 63 -5.98 -30.22 -46.31
C ARG A 63 -5.50 -30.07 -44.88
N PHE A 64 -4.93 -31.11 -44.29
CA PHE A 64 -4.39 -31.04 -42.92
C PHE A 64 -3.13 -30.20 -42.84
N LEU A 65 -2.25 -30.27 -43.85
CA LEU A 65 -1.07 -29.42 -43.96
C LEU A 65 -1.46 -27.95 -44.12
N MET A 66 -2.51 -27.64 -44.88
CA MET A 66 -3.05 -26.29 -44.98
C MET A 66 -3.54 -25.77 -43.61
N TRP A 67 -4.27 -26.59 -42.85
CA TRP A 67 -4.66 -26.22 -41.48
C TRP A 67 -3.46 -26.02 -40.56
N SER A 68 -2.46 -26.90 -40.65
CA SER A 68 -1.20 -26.76 -39.92
C SER A 68 -0.48 -25.45 -40.26
N LEU A 69 -0.41 -25.09 -41.55
CA LEU A 69 0.17 -23.84 -42.03
C LEU A 69 -0.61 -22.62 -41.54
N ILE A 70 -1.94 -22.68 -41.51
CA ILE A 70 -2.80 -21.62 -40.95
C ILE A 70 -2.49 -21.43 -39.46
N PHE A 71 -2.47 -22.51 -38.68
CA PHE A 71 -2.13 -22.43 -37.25
C PHE A 71 -0.71 -21.92 -37.02
N LEU A 72 0.25 -22.37 -37.83
CA LEU A 72 1.63 -21.88 -37.79
C LEU A 72 1.67 -20.39 -38.10
N GLY A 73 0.95 -19.91 -39.11
CA GLY A 73 0.83 -18.50 -39.44
C GLY A 73 0.20 -17.67 -38.31
N ILE A 74 -0.86 -18.17 -37.68
CA ILE A 74 -1.50 -17.54 -36.51
C ILE A 74 -0.51 -17.41 -35.36
N LEU A 75 0.28 -18.44 -35.05
CA LEU A 75 1.27 -18.39 -33.99
C LEU A 75 2.45 -17.47 -34.36
N ALA A 76 2.97 -17.62 -35.58
CA ALA A 76 4.13 -16.87 -36.07
C ALA A 76 3.87 -15.36 -36.15
N VAL A 77 2.63 -14.93 -36.44
CA VAL A 77 2.26 -13.51 -36.47
C VAL A 77 1.63 -13.08 -35.14
N GLY A 78 0.74 -13.90 -34.58
CA GLY A 78 -0.03 -13.57 -33.39
C GLY A 78 0.80 -13.44 -32.13
N LEU A 79 1.81 -14.30 -31.92
CA LEU A 79 2.68 -14.20 -30.74
C LEU A 79 3.54 -12.92 -30.76
N PRO A 80 4.24 -12.56 -31.85
CA PRO A 80 4.92 -11.26 -31.93
C PRO A 80 3.97 -10.08 -31.71
N LEU A 81 2.78 -10.08 -32.32
CA LEU A 81 1.79 -9.00 -32.12
C LEU A 81 1.29 -8.92 -30.67
N TYR A 82 1.10 -10.06 -29.99
CA TYR A 82 0.76 -10.10 -28.58
C TYR A 82 1.89 -9.53 -27.71
N TRP A 83 3.15 -9.89 -28.02
CA TRP A 83 4.33 -9.41 -27.30
C TRP A 83 4.64 -7.93 -27.51
N LEU A 84 4.29 -7.35 -28.66
CA LEU A 84 4.41 -5.89 -28.87
C LEU A 84 3.65 -5.08 -27.80
N ARG A 85 2.57 -5.65 -27.23
CA ARG A 85 1.77 -5.02 -26.16
C ARG A 85 2.16 -5.51 -24.75
N GLU A 86 3.15 -6.38 -24.63
CA GLU A 86 3.63 -6.91 -23.34
C GLU A 86 3.98 -5.80 -22.34
N PRO A 87 4.77 -4.77 -22.70
CA PRO A 87 5.19 -3.76 -21.73
C PRO A 87 4.00 -3.00 -21.12
N SER A 88 3.03 -2.63 -21.95
CA SER A 88 1.81 -1.96 -21.50
C SER A 88 0.92 -2.85 -20.64
N ARG A 89 0.93 -4.17 -20.87
CA ARG A 89 0.18 -5.12 -20.04
C ARG A 89 0.83 -5.31 -18.67
N GLN A 90 2.16 -5.40 -18.62
CA GLN A 90 2.91 -5.46 -17.37
C GLN A 90 2.71 -4.17 -16.55
N ALA A 91 2.83 -3.00 -17.19
CA ALA A 91 2.56 -1.71 -16.54
C ALA A 91 1.10 -1.58 -16.08
N GLY A 92 0.14 -2.12 -16.84
CA GLY A 92 -1.26 -2.19 -16.42
C GLY A 92 -1.50 -3.13 -15.24
N ALA A 93 -0.82 -4.27 -15.21
CA ALA A 93 -0.90 -5.21 -14.10
C ALA A 93 -0.34 -4.60 -12.81
N GLN A 94 0.84 -3.96 -12.88
CA GLN A 94 1.45 -3.25 -11.75
C GLN A 94 0.52 -2.17 -11.19
N ARG A 95 0.03 -1.26 -12.04
CA ARG A 95 -0.96 -0.24 -11.62
C ARG A 95 -2.20 -0.85 -10.96
N GLY A 96 -2.72 -1.94 -11.52
CA GLY A 96 -3.86 -2.64 -10.93
C GLY A 96 -3.53 -3.26 -9.56
N PHE A 97 -2.31 -3.73 -9.33
CA PHE A 97 -1.89 -4.18 -7.99
C PHE A 97 -1.80 -3.02 -7.01
N ASP A 98 -1.18 -1.91 -7.41
CA ASP A 98 -1.00 -0.71 -6.58
C ASP A 98 -2.36 -0.10 -6.19
N GLU A 99 -3.26 0.09 -7.15
CA GLU A 99 -4.62 0.61 -6.92
C GLU A 99 -5.41 -0.29 -5.94
N ARG A 100 -5.29 -1.62 -6.08
CA ARG A 100 -5.94 -2.55 -5.16
C ARG A 100 -5.31 -2.54 -3.77
N ALA A 101 -4.00 -2.36 -3.66
CA ALA A 101 -3.30 -2.24 -2.39
C ALA A 101 -3.76 -0.96 -1.66
N VAL A 102 -3.80 0.18 -2.36
CA VAL A 102 -4.32 1.45 -1.84
C VAL A 102 -5.78 1.31 -1.40
N ALA A 103 -6.63 0.67 -2.21
CA ALA A 103 -8.04 0.47 -1.86
C ALA A 103 -8.23 -0.42 -0.62
N ARG A 104 -7.43 -1.49 -0.48
CA ARG A 104 -7.44 -2.31 0.74
C ARG A 104 -6.93 -1.52 1.95
N GLY A 105 -5.83 -0.78 1.79
CA GLY A 105 -5.28 0.09 2.83
C GLY A 105 -6.26 1.16 3.31
N HIS A 106 -7.00 1.78 2.40
CA HIS A 106 -8.07 2.73 2.72
C HIS A 106 -9.16 2.08 3.60
N ASN A 107 -9.59 0.87 3.26
CA ASN A 107 -10.58 0.14 4.08
C ASN A 107 -10.03 -0.15 5.49
N LEU A 108 -8.77 -0.58 5.59
CA LEU A 108 -8.11 -0.80 6.88
C LEU A 108 -8.05 0.49 7.72
N PHE A 109 -7.77 1.62 7.06
CA PHE A 109 -7.62 2.92 7.71
C PHE A 109 -8.95 3.51 8.23
N THR A 110 -10.05 3.25 7.53
CA THR A 110 -11.37 3.82 7.83
C THR A 110 -12.14 2.99 8.86
N PRO A 111 -13.11 3.57 9.60
CA PRO A 111 -14.00 2.80 10.46
C PRO A 111 -14.90 1.90 9.62
N ALA A 112 -15.38 0.82 10.22
CA ALA A 112 -16.32 -0.08 9.56
C ALA A 112 -17.62 0.67 9.22
N PRO A 113 -18.18 0.47 8.00
CA PRO A 113 -19.51 0.94 7.67
C PRO A 113 -20.57 0.16 8.47
N PRO A 114 -21.85 0.59 8.47
CA PRO A 114 -22.93 -0.11 9.14
C PRO A 114 -23.01 -1.60 8.72
N PRO A 115 -23.45 -2.52 9.60
CA PRO A 115 -23.48 -3.97 9.30
C PRO A 115 -24.33 -4.37 8.09
N SER A 116 -25.24 -3.49 7.66
CA SER A 116 -26.06 -3.69 6.45
C SER A 116 -25.29 -3.49 5.15
N ASP A 117 -24.13 -2.83 5.18
CA ASP A 117 -23.28 -2.60 4.01
C ASP A 117 -22.42 -3.84 3.72
N PRO A 118 -22.39 -4.37 2.48
CA PRO A 118 -21.49 -5.45 2.09
C PRO A 118 -20.00 -5.18 2.41
N GLY A 119 -19.59 -3.91 2.42
CA GLY A 119 -18.25 -3.45 2.79
C GLY A 119 -17.86 -3.78 4.23
N SER A 120 -18.83 -3.94 5.14
CA SER A 120 -18.58 -4.31 6.55
C SER A 120 -17.91 -5.68 6.73
N ARG A 121 -17.87 -6.51 5.68
CA ARG A 121 -17.20 -7.82 5.67
C ARG A 121 -15.70 -7.73 5.42
N VAL A 122 -15.21 -6.56 5.00
CA VAL A 122 -13.78 -6.31 4.82
C VAL A 122 -13.20 -5.85 6.17
N PRO A 123 -11.94 -6.17 6.50
CA PRO A 123 -11.33 -5.68 7.73
C PRO A 123 -11.22 -4.15 7.75
N HIS A 124 -11.68 -3.55 8.85
CA HIS A 124 -11.60 -2.13 9.14
C HIS A 124 -11.02 -1.95 10.55
N PHE A 125 -9.97 -1.13 10.68
CA PHE A 125 -9.29 -0.90 11.96
C PHE A 125 -9.45 0.53 12.49
N GLY A 126 -10.01 1.44 11.68
CA GLY A 126 -10.43 2.76 12.15
C GLY A 126 -9.29 3.67 12.60
N CYS A 127 -8.11 3.57 11.97
CA CYS A 127 -6.98 4.47 12.20
C CYS A 127 -7.38 5.95 12.10
N SER A 128 -8.32 6.28 11.20
CA SER A 128 -8.87 7.62 11.02
C SER A 128 -9.61 8.16 12.25
N ASN A 129 -10.09 7.31 13.16
CA ASN A 129 -10.75 7.75 14.39
C ASN A 129 -9.80 8.55 15.29
N CYS A 130 -8.50 8.26 15.20
CA CYS A 130 -7.46 9.00 15.91
C CYS A 130 -6.70 9.97 14.97
N HIS A 131 -6.36 9.53 13.76
CA HIS A 131 -5.48 10.28 12.84
C HIS A 131 -6.21 11.16 11.82
N GLY A 132 -7.54 11.24 11.89
CA GLY A 132 -8.38 11.97 10.93
C GLY A 132 -8.62 11.17 9.64
N VAL A 133 -9.73 11.47 8.95
CA VAL A 133 -10.19 10.74 7.75
C VAL A 133 -9.14 10.71 6.63
N ASN A 134 -8.41 11.80 6.44
CA ASN A 134 -7.36 11.92 5.43
C ASN A 134 -5.96 11.93 6.04
N GLY A 135 -5.79 11.37 7.25
CA GLY A 135 -4.50 11.38 7.95
C GLY A 135 -4.02 12.79 8.33
N THR A 136 -4.93 13.75 8.50
CA THR A 136 -4.60 15.15 8.82
C THR A 136 -4.24 15.38 10.29
N GLY A 137 -4.26 14.33 11.11
CA GLY A 137 -4.17 14.42 12.56
C GLY A 137 -5.55 14.56 13.19
N GLY A 138 -5.60 14.38 14.50
CA GLY A 138 -6.82 14.38 15.29
C GLY A 138 -6.50 14.32 16.77
N SER A 139 -7.45 13.90 17.58
CA SER A 139 -7.24 13.71 19.02
C SER A 139 -8.04 12.53 19.55
N THR A 140 -7.59 11.96 20.67
CA THR A 140 -8.25 10.83 21.32
C THR A 140 -8.07 10.90 22.84
N SER A 141 -9.00 10.31 23.59
CA SER A 141 -8.87 10.20 25.04
C SER A 141 -7.84 9.14 25.40
N TYR A 142 -6.99 9.42 26.38
CA TYR A 142 -5.97 8.49 26.87
C TYR A 142 -5.86 8.54 28.38
N SER A 143 -5.71 7.38 29.00
CA SER A 143 -5.51 7.26 30.44
C SER A 143 -4.02 7.14 30.73
N LEU A 144 -3.45 8.17 31.37
CA LEU A 144 -2.02 8.16 31.71
C LEU A 144 -1.73 7.11 32.78
N PRO A 145 -0.77 6.19 32.53
CA PRO A 145 -0.33 5.25 33.56
C PRO A 145 0.39 5.99 34.71
N GLY A 146 0.38 5.41 35.91
CA GLY A 146 1.15 5.91 37.06
C GLY A 146 0.43 6.91 37.98
N THR A 147 -0.85 7.23 37.72
CA THR A 147 -1.69 8.02 38.64
C THR A 147 -2.81 7.14 39.21
N THR A 148 -3.17 7.33 40.49
CA THR A 148 -4.28 6.62 41.15
C THR A 148 -5.27 7.64 41.73
N PRO A 149 -6.48 7.80 41.14
CA PRO A 149 -6.98 7.14 39.94
C PRO A 149 -6.26 7.59 38.64
N PRO A 150 -6.34 6.82 37.54
CA PRO A 150 -5.73 7.19 36.27
C PRO A 150 -6.28 8.53 35.74
N LYS A 151 -5.36 9.46 35.44
CA LYS A 151 -5.69 10.76 34.83
C LYS A 151 -6.06 10.57 33.36
N GLN A 152 -7.26 11.02 32.98
CA GLN A 152 -7.66 11.11 31.58
C GLN A 152 -7.12 12.39 30.95
N VAL A 153 -6.58 12.29 29.74
CA VAL A 153 -6.09 13.41 28.95
C VAL A 153 -6.55 13.30 27.50
N THR A 154 -6.62 14.44 26.83
CA THR A 154 -6.87 14.49 25.38
C THR A 154 -5.55 14.49 24.64
N TRP A 155 -5.18 13.34 24.08
CA TRP A 155 -3.95 13.16 23.33
C TRP A 155 -4.11 13.68 21.89
N GLN A 156 -3.20 14.53 21.46
CA GLN A 156 -3.09 15.01 20.09
C GLN A 156 -2.39 13.94 19.24
N CYS A 157 -3.11 13.39 18.26
CA CYS A 157 -2.62 12.36 17.36
C CYS A 157 -1.87 13.00 16.18
N PRO A 158 -0.74 12.43 15.73
CA PRO A 158 0.04 13.04 14.67
C PRO A 158 -0.64 12.91 13.32
N GLN A 159 -0.36 13.88 12.45
CA GLN A 159 -0.71 13.80 11.04
C GLN A 159 0.09 12.68 10.36
N LEU A 160 -0.61 11.86 9.58
CA LEU A 160 -0.09 10.74 8.82
C LEU A 160 0.10 11.06 7.33
N ASN A 161 -0.56 12.09 6.80
CA ASN A 161 -0.37 12.59 5.44
C ASN A 161 1.03 13.20 5.17
N THR A 162 1.92 13.20 6.17
CA THR A 162 3.34 13.59 6.08
C THR A 162 4.26 12.53 6.70
N VAL A 163 3.75 11.35 7.03
CA VAL A 163 4.55 10.31 7.71
C VAL A 163 5.64 9.76 6.79
N THR A 164 5.34 9.62 5.49
CA THR A 164 6.28 9.13 4.47
C THR A 164 7.37 10.15 4.11
N LEU A 165 7.23 11.40 4.57
CA LEU A 165 8.23 12.47 4.45
C LEU A 165 9.16 12.55 5.67
N ARG A 166 8.90 11.73 6.69
CA ARG A 166 9.58 11.78 7.99
C ARG A 166 10.19 10.45 8.40
N TYR A 167 9.67 9.36 7.85
CA TYR A 167 10.08 8.00 8.17
C TYR A 167 10.23 7.20 6.89
N ARG A 168 11.19 6.29 6.89
CA ARG A 168 11.34 5.27 5.87
C ARG A 168 10.20 4.24 5.99
N ASP A 169 9.86 3.58 4.90
CA ASP A 169 8.81 2.56 4.85
C ASP A 169 8.98 1.46 5.91
N SER A 170 10.23 1.01 6.14
CA SER A 170 10.54 0.02 7.18
C SER A 170 10.28 0.54 8.60
N GLU A 171 10.48 1.83 8.84
CA GLU A 171 10.21 2.46 10.14
C GLU A 171 8.71 2.65 10.35
N ILE A 172 7.98 3.04 9.29
CA ILE A 172 6.52 3.15 9.33
C ILE A 172 5.91 1.79 9.62
N THR A 173 6.31 0.74 8.89
CA THR A 173 5.81 -0.62 9.12
C THR A 173 6.17 -1.11 10.52
N SER A 174 7.36 -0.81 11.04
CA SER A 174 7.74 -1.13 12.42
C SER A 174 6.85 -0.42 13.46
N ILE A 175 6.60 0.88 13.29
CA ILE A 175 5.72 1.66 14.18
C ILE A 175 4.29 1.10 14.16
N ILE A 176 3.76 0.72 12.99
CA ILE A 176 2.43 0.10 12.90
C ILE A 176 2.43 -1.27 13.56
N THR A 177 3.49 -2.06 13.32
CA THR A 177 3.60 -3.43 13.83
C THR A 177 3.60 -3.46 15.36
N TYR A 178 4.47 -2.66 15.98
CA TYR A 178 4.72 -2.70 17.42
C TYR A 178 4.02 -1.60 18.21
N GLY A 179 3.42 -0.62 17.53
CA GLY A 179 2.80 0.53 18.18
C GLY A 179 3.84 1.42 18.88
N ARG A 180 3.34 2.27 19.78
CA ARG A 180 4.17 3.08 20.67
C ARG A 180 3.64 2.97 22.09
N ALA A 181 4.34 2.23 22.95
CA ALA A 181 3.99 2.08 24.35
C ALA A 181 3.87 3.44 25.05
N ASN A 182 3.01 3.53 26.07
CA ASN A 182 2.68 4.78 26.77
C ASN A 182 2.07 5.88 25.89
N THR A 183 1.49 5.50 24.75
CA THR A 183 0.69 6.39 23.90
C THR A 183 -0.63 5.69 23.54
N PRO A 184 -1.59 6.40 22.93
CA PRO A 184 -2.82 5.79 22.44
C PRO A 184 -2.63 4.87 21.21
N MET A 185 -1.41 4.72 20.67
CA MET A 185 -1.13 3.94 19.47
C MET A 185 -0.71 2.51 19.84
N PRO A 186 -1.63 1.52 19.81
CA PRO A 186 -1.30 0.13 20.13
C PRO A 186 -0.50 -0.52 18.99
N ALA A 187 0.01 -1.71 19.26
CA ALA A 187 0.53 -2.60 18.22
C ALA A 187 -0.62 -3.08 17.32
N TRP A 188 -0.43 -2.97 16.00
CA TRP A 188 -1.41 -3.48 15.03
C TRP A 188 -0.94 -4.73 14.33
N GLY A 189 0.36 -4.98 14.22
CA GLY A 189 0.87 -6.17 13.55
C GLY A 189 0.89 -7.40 14.45
N ILE A 190 0.68 -8.58 13.86
CA ILE A 190 0.72 -9.86 14.59
C ILE A 190 2.01 -10.04 15.38
N ALA A 191 3.16 -9.63 14.82
CA ALA A 191 4.45 -9.70 15.51
C ALA A 191 4.52 -8.82 16.78
N GLY A 192 3.75 -7.73 16.84
CA GLY A 192 3.60 -6.88 18.02
C GLY A 192 2.41 -7.25 18.91
N GLY A 193 1.68 -8.32 18.59
CA GLY A 193 0.47 -8.75 19.31
C GLY A 193 -0.84 -8.13 18.81
N GLY A 194 -0.81 -7.43 17.68
CA GLY A 194 -2.00 -6.86 17.03
C GLY A 194 -2.66 -7.79 16.00
N PRO A 195 -3.77 -7.36 15.38
CA PRO A 195 -4.60 -8.20 14.51
C PRO A 195 -4.19 -8.24 13.02
N MET A 196 -3.27 -7.38 12.57
CA MET A 196 -2.93 -7.24 11.15
C MET A 196 -1.77 -8.14 10.73
N ASN A 197 -1.91 -8.79 9.58
CA ASN A 197 -0.81 -9.50 8.92
C ASN A 197 0.06 -8.55 8.07
N ASP A 198 1.19 -9.06 7.59
CA ASP A 198 2.18 -8.28 6.82
C ASP A 198 1.59 -7.65 5.54
N GLN A 199 0.69 -8.36 4.84
CA GLN A 199 0.04 -7.83 3.65
C GLN A 199 -0.87 -6.64 3.99
N GLN A 200 -1.63 -6.72 5.09
CA GLN A 200 -2.48 -5.61 5.55
C GLN A 200 -1.64 -4.39 5.94
N ILE A 201 -0.49 -4.60 6.59
CA ILE A 201 0.44 -3.51 6.91
C ILE A 201 1.02 -2.89 5.64
N SER A 202 1.40 -3.71 4.65
CA SER A 202 1.88 -3.23 3.35
C SER A 202 0.81 -2.46 2.58
N ASP A 203 -0.44 -2.92 2.60
CA ASP A 203 -1.57 -2.22 1.96
C ASP A 203 -1.85 -0.89 2.65
N LEU A 204 -1.77 -0.85 3.98
CA LEU A 204 -1.91 0.37 4.76
C LEU A 204 -0.79 1.36 4.45
N LEU A 205 0.46 0.91 4.32
CA LEU A 205 1.58 1.74 3.88
C LEU A 205 1.35 2.30 2.47
N ALA A 206 0.85 1.49 1.52
CA ALA A 206 0.51 1.97 0.18
C ALA A 206 -0.56 3.08 0.24
N TYR A 207 -1.57 2.93 1.11
CA TYR A 207 -2.55 3.98 1.35
C TYR A 207 -1.92 5.25 1.97
N LEU A 208 -0.99 5.12 2.93
CA LEU A 208 -0.27 6.26 3.51
C LEU A 208 0.53 7.04 2.47
N HIS A 209 1.16 6.35 1.52
CA HIS A 209 1.79 7.00 0.36
C HIS A 209 0.76 7.73 -0.51
N SER A 210 -0.41 7.14 -0.75
CA SER A 210 -1.46 7.76 -1.58
C SER A 210 -2.05 9.06 -1.00
N ILE A 211 -2.05 9.21 0.33
CA ILE A 211 -2.54 10.42 1.02
C ILE A 211 -1.42 11.41 1.35
N SER A 212 -0.17 11.09 1.02
CA SER A 212 0.97 11.96 1.32
C SER A 212 0.86 13.28 0.55
N ILE A 213 1.06 14.41 1.25
CA ILE A 213 0.94 15.73 0.64
C ILE A 213 2.16 16.13 -0.22
N GLY A 214 3.25 15.37 -0.12
CA GLY A 214 4.52 15.65 -0.80
C GLY A 214 5.33 16.77 -0.13
N SER A 215 6.64 16.76 -0.36
CA SER A 215 7.60 17.67 0.29
C SER A 215 7.31 19.14 0.00
N GLN A 216 6.98 19.51 -1.24
CA GLN A 216 6.69 20.91 -1.59
C GLN A 216 5.59 21.52 -0.72
N LYS A 217 4.46 20.81 -0.58
CA LYS A 217 3.34 21.30 0.21
C LYS A 217 3.65 21.31 1.70
N ALA A 218 4.46 20.38 2.19
CA ALA A 218 4.93 20.37 3.57
C ALA A 218 5.83 21.59 3.87
N LEU A 219 6.76 21.92 2.97
CA LEU A 219 7.60 23.11 3.06
C LEU A 219 6.76 24.40 3.02
N ASP A 220 5.77 24.48 2.13
CA ASP A 220 4.86 25.62 2.05
C ASP A 220 4.06 25.82 3.35
N GLN A 221 3.68 24.72 4.02
CA GLN A 221 3.01 24.77 5.33
C GLN A 221 3.94 25.21 6.47
N ALA A 222 5.23 24.89 6.38
CA ALA A 222 6.22 25.30 7.38
C ALA A 222 6.72 26.75 7.16
N ALA A 223 6.67 27.27 5.94
CA ALA A 223 7.23 28.56 5.57
C ALA A 223 6.76 29.75 6.45
N PRO A 224 5.48 29.88 6.85
CA PRO A 224 5.02 30.99 7.68
C PRO A 224 5.65 31.06 9.07
N VAL A 225 6.20 29.95 9.58
CA VAL A 225 6.90 29.93 10.88
C VAL A 225 8.24 30.68 10.80
N GLY A 226 8.79 30.88 9.60
CA GLY A 226 10.09 31.52 9.41
C GLY A 226 11.19 30.71 10.11
N THR A 227 12.09 31.40 10.80
CA THR A 227 13.23 30.82 11.53
C THR A 227 13.08 30.97 13.05
N ASP A 228 11.85 30.96 13.57
CA ASP A 228 11.62 30.91 15.01
C ASP A 228 11.92 29.48 15.53
N GLY A 229 13.13 29.31 16.09
CA GLY A 229 13.61 28.01 16.58
C GLY A 229 12.72 27.39 17.65
N LYS A 230 12.10 28.20 18.52
CA LYS A 230 11.17 27.71 19.55
C LYS A 230 9.88 27.21 18.92
N ALA A 231 9.27 28.00 18.05
CA ALA A 231 8.03 27.62 17.40
C ALA A 231 8.20 26.37 16.51
N LEU A 232 9.34 26.26 15.83
CA LEU A 232 9.71 25.07 15.08
C LEU A 232 9.94 23.86 16.00
N PHE A 233 10.65 24.03 17.11
CA PHE A 233 10.84 22.96 18.09
C PHE A 233 9.50 22.44 18.63
N ASP A 234 8.58 23.33 18.97
CA ASP A 234 7.23 22.98 19.44
C ASP A 234 6.42 22.23 18.38
N GLY A 235 6.49 22.68 17.12
CA GLY A 235 5.76 22.06 16.01
C GLY A 235 6.25 20.65 15.65
N TYR A 236 7.55 20.39 15.75
CA TYR A 236 8.18 19.22 15.13
C TYR A 236 8.92 18.28 16.12
N CYS A 237 9.47 18.81 17.22
CA CYS A 237 10.37 18.09 18.12
C CYS A 237 9.72 17.77 19.48
N ALA A 238 9.00 18.74 20.05
CA ALA A 238 8.52 18.71 21.44
C ALA A 238 7.59 17.52 21.73
N ARG A 239 6.86 17.01 20.73
CA ARG A 239 6.01 15.82 20.89
C ARG A 239 6.75 14.58 21.40
N CYS A 240 8.05 14.48 21.11
CA CYS A 240 8.90 13.39 21.56
C CYS A 240 9.85 13.85 22.68
N HIS A 241 10.39 15.07 22.57
CA HIS A 241 11.43 15.57 23.46
C HIS A 241 10.93 16.41 24.65
N THR A 242 9.62 16.66 24.76
CA THR A 242 9.01 17.37 25.88
C THR A 242 7.87 16.53 26.46
N GLN A 243 8.02 16.10 27.71
CA GLN A 243 6.97 15.35 28.40
C GLN A 243 5.66 16.15 28.41
N GLY A 244 4.54 15.49 28.14
CA GLY A 244 3.21 16.10 28.22
C GLY A 244 2.82 17.03 27.08
N PHE A 245 3.74 17.32 26.15
CA PHE A 245 3.45 18.15 25.00
C PHE A 245 2.31 17.57 24.13
N SER A 246 2.29 16.26 23.94
CA SER A 246 1.26 15.58 23.15
C SER A 246 -0.16 15.66 23.74
N PHE A 247 -0.34 16.14 24.98
CA PHE A 247 -1.65 16.30 25.60
C PHE A 247 -1.88 17.67 26.27
N GLY A 248 -1.09 18.69 25.86
CA GLY A 248 -1.32 20.08 26.25
C GLY A 248 -0.84 20.46 27.65
N GLU A 249 0.00 19.63 28.28
CA GLU A 249 0.63 19.92 29.57
C GLU A 249 2.15 19.77 29.44
N PRO A 250 2.80 20.62 28.61
CA PRO A 250 4.23 20.51 28.38
C PRO A 250 5.01 20.73 29.69
N GLY A 251 5.94 19.82 29.97
CA GLY A 251 6.94 19.95 31.02
C GLY A 251 8.08 20.88 30.60
N VAL A 252 9.30 20.50 30.99
CA VAL A 252 10.52 21.23 30.57
C VAL A 252 10.76 21.01 29.08
N ASP A 253 10.93 22.09 28.32
CA ASP A 253 11.27 22.03 26.90
C ASP A 253 12.55 21.23 26.69
N GLY A 254 12.48 20.19 25.85
CA GLY A 254 13.61 19.29 25.61
C GLY A 254 13.95 18.38 26.79
N GLY A 255 13.19 18.38 27.89
CA GLY A 255 13.46 17.58 29.09
C GLY A 255 13.39 16.06 28.91
N GLY A 256 13.05 15.59 27.70
CA GLY A 256 12.92 14.18 27.35
C GLY A 256 11.56 13.60 27.72
N ALA A 257 11.21 12.49 27.06
CA ALA A 257 10.10 11.62 27.42
C ALA A 257 10.16 10.36 26.56
N PHE A 258 9.64 10.46 25.33
CA PHE A 258 9.74 9.40 24.33
C PHE A 258 11.09 9.48 23.59
N GLY A 259 11.51 10.71 23.26
CA GLY A 259 12.86 11.01 22.81
C GLY A 259 13.80 11.31 23.99
N PRO A 260 15.13 11.28 23.77
CA PRO A 260 16.12 11.61 24.80
C PRO A 260 15.99 13.05 25.30
N ASN A 261 16.55 13.31 26.49
CA ASN A 261 16.74 14.65 27.01
C ASN A 261 17.71 15.44 26.11
N LEU A 262 17.38 16.70 25.86
CA LEU A 262 18.16 17.65 25.06
C LEU A 262 18.75 18.79 25.90
N THR A 263 18.36 18.89 27.17
CA THR A 263 18.77 19.96 28.11
C THR A 263 20.11 19.68 28.77
N ALA A 264 20.57 20.60 29.62
CA ALA A 264 21.71 20.40 30.53
C ALA A 264 23.01 20.00 29.81
N GLY A 265 23.17 20.50 28.58
CA GLY A 265 24.31 20.21 27.72
C GLY A 265 24.37 18.76 27.20
N ASP A 266 23.32 17.94 27.36
CA ASP A 266 23.25 16.58 26.81
C ASP A 266 23.44 16.62 25.29
N THR A 267 22.75 17.53 24.62
CA THR A 267 22.86 17.77 23.18
C THR A 267 24.28 18.16 22.78
N LEU A 268 24.92 19.07 23.52
CA LEU A 268 26.29 19.54 23.23
C LEU A 268 27.34 18.43 23.42
N ARG A 269 27.13 17.51 24.36
CA ARG A 269 28.02 16.35 24.53
C ARG A 269 27.84 15.32 23.42
N GLN A 270 26.60 15.12 22.96
CA GLN A 270 26.30 14.20 21.87
C GLN A 270 26.78 14.74 20.52
N PHE A 271 26.63 16.06 20.30
CA PHE A 271 27.00 16.79 19.09
C PHE A 271 27.85 18.03 19.44
N PRO A 272 29.18 17.85 19.64
CA PRO A 272 30.07 18.98 19.88
C PRO A 272 30.01 20.01 18.74
N ASP A 273 30.03 19.55 17.49
CA ASP A 273 29.81 20.39 16.31
C ASP A 273 28.30 20.51 16.02
N GLY A 274 27.81 21.74 15.89
CA GLY A 274 26.42 22.00 15.49
C GLY A 274 26.12 21.51 14.08
N LYS A 275 27.12 21.41 13.20
CA LYS A 275 26.93 20.83 11.86
C LYS A 275 26.52 19.36 11.92
N ASP A 276 27.12 18.58 12.81
CA ASP A 276 26.76 17.17 12.99
C ASP A 276 25.31 17.02 13.51
N GLN A 277 24.87 17.95 14.36
CA GLN A 277 23.49 17.99 14.85
C GLN A 277 22.51 18.36 13.72
N ILE A 278 22.85 19.35 12.89
CA ILE A 278 22.06 19.70 11.70
C ILE A 278 21.95 18.50 10.78
N ASP A 279 23.06 17.86 10.44
CA ASP A 279 23.06 16.71 9.53
C ASP A 279 22.22 15.55 10.09
N TRP A 280 22.22 15.35 11.42
CA TRP A 280 21.36 14.39 12.12
C TRP A 280 19.87 14.75 12.05
N VAL A 281 19.48 16.00 12.32
CA VAL A 281 18.07 16.44 12.22
C VAL A 281 17.59 16.42 10.77
N THR A 282 18.45 16.77 9.82
CA THR A 282 18.12 16.77 8.39
C THR A 282 17.84 15.35 7.89
N ASN A 283 18.75 14.40 8.13
CA ASN A 283 18.73 13.11 7.44
C ASN A 283 18.41 11.91 8.34
N THR A 284 18.71 11.99 9.64
CA THR A 284 18.80 10.88 10.61
C THR A 284 19.63 9.69 10.11
N ALA A 285 20.08 8.83 11.01
CA ALA A 285 20.75 7.59 10.63
C ALA A 285 19.73 6.44 10.57
N GLU A 286 19.99 5.47 9.70
CA GLU A 286 19.22 4.22 9.66
C GLU A 286 19.32 3.46 10.98
N LEU A 287 18.33 2.61 11.26
CA LEU A 287 18.33 1.72 12.41
C LEU A 287 19.68 0.99 12.56
N GLY A 288 20.28 1.08 13.75
CA GLY A 288 21.56 0.45 14.08
C GLY A 288 22.80 1.20 13.59
N LYS A 289 22.66 2.32 12.87
CA LYS A 289 23.80 3.14 12.43
C LYS A 289 24.22 4.15 13.49
N PRO A 290 25.52 4.49 13.56
CA PRO A 290 26.02 5.46 14.52
C PRO A 290 25.58 6.89 14.17
N TYR A 291 25.50 7.75 15.19
CA TYR A 291 25.34 9.19 15.04
C TYR A 291 25.98 9.95 16.21
N GLY A 292 26.39 11.20 15.98
CA GLY A 292 27.11 12.00 16.97
C GLY A 292 28.35 11.27 17.50
N GLN A 293 28.69 11.50 18.77
CA GLN A 293 29.89 10.90 19.37
C GLN A 293 29.77 9.39 19.61
N ARG A 294 28.63 8.92 20.14
CA ARG A 294 28.41 7.48 20.49
C ARG A 294 26.95 7.02 20.39
N GLY A 295 26.11 7.77 19.68
CA GLY A 295 24.70 7.44 19.52
C GLY A 295 24.51 6.30 18.53
N VAL A 296 23.46 5.50 18.73
CA VAL A 296 23.01 4.49 17.77
C VAL A 296 21.55 4.74 17.47
N SER A 297 21.21 4.89 16.19
CA SER A 297 19.83 5.17 15.80
C SER A 297 18.94 3.96 16.08
N HIS A 298 17.78 4.21 16.68
CA HIS A 298 16.75 3.21 16.93
C HIS A 298 15.64 3.22 15.86
N GLY A 299 15.79 4.01 14.77
CA GLY A 299 14.77 4.14 13.72
C GLY A 299 13.47 4.82 14.18
N ILE A 300 13.55 5.56 15.29
CA ILE A 300 12.41 6.24 15.93
C ILE A 300 12.47 7.76 15.68
N MET A 301 13.66 8.31 15.50
CA MET A 301 13.86 9.74 15.20
C MET A 301 13.61 9.97 13.71
N PRO A 302 12.61 10.79 13.33
CA PRO A 302 12.34 11.12 11.93
C PRO A 302 13.41 12.01 11.30
N HIS A 303 13.44 12.03 9.97
CA HIS A 303 14.15 13.05 9.19
C HIS A 303 13.23 14.23 8.89
N PHE A 304 13.83 15.38 8.58
CA PHE A 304 13.10 16.62 8.36
C PHE A 304 13.48 17.36 7.08
N SER A 305 14.43 16.86 6.28
CA SER A 305 14.82 17.46 4.99
C SER A 305 13.65 17.73 4.05
N ASP A 306 12.65 16.85 4.08
CA ASP A 306 11.50 16.91 3.18
C ASP A 306 10.34 17.74 3.75
N MET A 307 10.48 18.20 4.99
CA MET A 307 9.46 18.92 5.76
C MET A 307 9.84 20.36 6.08
N LEU A 308 11.14 20.64 6.22
CA LEU A 308 11.68 21.90 6.71
C LEU A 308 12.84 22.37 5.83
N SER A 309 12.97 23.69 5.67
CA SER A 309 14.13 24.26 4.99
C SER A 309 15.42 24.12 5.82
N ALA A 310 16.59 24.26 5.18
CA ALA A 310 17.88 24.21 5.87
C ALA A 310 17.99 25.29 6.97
N ASP A 311 17.46 26.50 6.72
CA ASP A 311 17.45 27.59 7.71
C ASP A 311 16.53 27.29 8.90
N GLN A 312 15.40 26.61 8.66
CA GLN A 312 14.50 26.17 9.72
C GLN A 312 15.14 25.08 10.59
N ILE A 313 15.80 24.11 9.97
CA ILE A 313 16.52 23.06 10.69
C ILE A 313 17.64 23.70 11.51
N LYS A 314 18.39 24.64 10.93
CA LYS A 314 19.42 25.38 11.66
C LYS A 314 18.82 26.14 12.85
N ALA A 315 17.68 26.80 12.70
CA ALA A 315 17.02 27.53 13.79
C ALA A 315 16.57 26.60 14.93
N ILE A 316 16.06 25.40 14.60
CA ILE A 316 15.76 24.35 15.61
C ILE A 316 17.03 23.98 16.36
N VAL A 317 18.11 23.67 15.64
CA VAL A 317 19.39 23.27 16.25
C VAL A 317 19.97 24.38 17.12
N ASP A 318 19.93 25.62 16.66
CA ASP A 318 20.38 26.77 17.44
C ASP A 318 19.58 26.89 18.75
N TYR A 319 18.25 26.68 18.71
CA TYR A 319 17.40 26.68 19.91
C TYR A 319 17.69 25.48 20.84
N GLU A 320 17.78 24.26 20.31
CA GLU A 320 18.10 23.05 21.09
C GLU A 320 19.43 23.17 21.84
N ARG A 321 20.40 23.88 21.25
CA ARG A 321 21.70 24.13 21.88
C ARG A 321 21.68 25.16 23.01
N THR A 322 20.54 25.85 23.21
CA THR A 322 20.32 26.76 24.35
C THR A 322 19.60 26.10 25.54
N LEU A 323 19.11 24.87 25.38
CA LEU A 323 18.41 24.08 26.41
C LEU A 323 19.40 23.39 27.38
#